data_AF-A0A314L304-F1
#
_entry.id   AF-A0A314L304-F1
#
_cell.length_a   1.000
_cell.length_b   1.000
_cell.length_c   1.000
_cell.angle_alpha   90.00
_cell.angle_beta   90.00
_cell.angle_gamma   90.00
#
_symmetry.space_group_name_H-M   'P 1'
#
loop_
_entity.id
_entity.type
_entity.pdbx_description
1 polymer ?
#
loop_
_entity_poly.entity_id
_entity_poly.type
_entity_poly.pdbx_seq_one_letter_code
_entity_poly.pdbx_strand_id
1 'polypeptide(L)'
;MIHETSTISKYFSKFHNVWDEYLSLVPFPGSDKAYADHIEQQKLMQFLIGLNETYAQSRSQILMTVPSPSLNQAYNMLMQDESQRMQSNMITQCAQPLQNLGLNDPTALAAMQNNMFKKLNGLYCDYCNMKGQKRENCYKLVGYLQNFKANRKKGFERPQ
;
A
#
# COMPACT_ATOMS: atom_id res chain seq x y z
N MET A 1 2.19 0.08 23.22
CA MET A 1 1.40 -0.34 22.05
C MET A 1 1.02 0.90 21.26
N ILE A 2 1.37 0.97 19.98
CA ILE A 2 1.06 2.15 19.16
C ILE A 2 -0.40 2.05 18.74
N HIS A 3 -1.21 3.02 19.17
CA HIS A 3 -2.63 3.09 18.86
C HIS A 3 -2.86 3.29 17.34
N GLU A 4 -3.31 2.20 16.71
CA GLU A 4 -4.41 2.05 15.76
C GLU A 4 -4.47 2.72 14.37
N THR A 5 -3.65 3.70 13.98
CA THR A 5 -3.75 4.26 12.59
C THR A 5 -2.45 4.75 11.95
N SER A 6 -1.29 4.42 12.52
CA SER A 6 0.00 4.83 11.93
C SER A 6 0.38 3.90 10.78
N THR A 7 0.67 4.46 9.60
CA THR A 7 1.17 3.69 8.44
C THR A 7 2.45 2.93 8.79
N ILE A 8 2.73 1.84 8.08
CA ILE A 8 3.95 1.03 8.30
C ILE A 8 5.21 1.90 8.21
N SER A 9 5.25 2.83 7.25
CA SER A 9 6.36 3.79 7.12
C SER A 9 6.56 4.65 8.37
N LYS A 10 5.49 5.20 8.95
CA LYS A 10 5.57 6.03 10.16
C LYS A 10 6.03 5.23 11.37
N TYR A 11 5.58 3.98 11.48
CA TYR A 11 6.03 3.07 12.53
C TYR A 11 7.51 2.74 12.38
N PHE A 12 7.95 2.39 11.17
CA PHE A 12 9.34 2.05 10.88
C PHE A 12 10.31 3.19 11.23
N SER A 13 9.98 4.44 10.88
CA SER A 13 10.82 5.59 11.26
C SER A 13 10.95 5.77 12.78
N LYS A 14 9.83 5.65 13.51
CA LYS A 14 9.86 5.73 14.99
C LYS A 14 10.69 4.60 15.59
N PHE A 15 10.52 3.39 15.08
CA PHE A 15 11.28 2.21 15.49
C PHE A 15 12.79 2.42 15.26
N HIS A 16 13.17 2.94 14.08
CA HIS A 16 14.57 3.23 13.77
C HIS A 16 15.19 4.22 14.75
N ASN A 17 14.50 5.34 15.03
CA ASN A 17 14.99 6.36 15.96
C ASN A 17 15.23 5.79 17.37
N VAL A 18 14.31 4.98 17.88
CA VAL A 18 14.46 4.34 19.21
C VAL A 18 15.66 3.40 19.23
N TRP A 19 15.87 2.64 18.14
CA TRP A 19 17.02 1.74 18.05
C TRP A 19 18.34 2.48 17.87
N ASP A 20 18.36 3.61 17.17
CA ASP A 20 19.56 4.44 17.06
C ASP A 20 19.95 5.03 18.42
N GLU A 21 18.97 5.52 19.19
CA GLU A 21 19.18 5.98 20.56
C GLU A 21 19.68 4.84 21.46
N TYR A 22 19.05 3.66 21.40
CA TYR A 22 19.48 2.48 22.15
C TYR A 22 20.92 2.08 21.82
N LEU A 23 21.28 2.02 20.53
CA LEU A 23 22.63 1.68 20.10
C LEU A 23 23.67 2.74 20.49
N SER A 24 23.26 3.99 20.71
CA SER A 24 24.16 5.04 21.24
C SER A 24 24.50 4.85 22.72
N LEU A 25 23.65 4.16 23.47
CA LEU A 25 23.82 3.90 24.91
C LEU A 25 24.51 2.57 25.21
N VAL A 26 24.39 1.59 24.30
CA VAL A 26 24.99 0.27 24.47
C VAL A 26 26.44 0.30 23.98
N PRO A 27 27.42 -0.10 24.82
CA PRO A 27 28.81 -0.20 24.38
C PRO A 27 28.92 -1.20 23.21
N PHE A 28 29.52 -0.78 22.10
CA PHE A 28 29.75 -1.64 20.94
C PHE A 28 30.82 -2.69 21.31
N PRO A 29 30.50 -4.00 21.32
CA PRO A 29 31.45 -5.04 21.75
C PRO A 29 32.53 -5.37 20.70
N GLY A 30 32.75 -4.52 19.70
CA GLY A 30 33.72 -4.72 18.63
C GLY A 30 33.12 -5.37 17.37
N SER A 31 33.96 -5.65 16.38
CA SER A 31 33.57 -6.17 15.07
C SER A 31 33.29 -7.68 15.07
N ASP A 32 32.47 -8.14 16.01
CA ASP A 32 32.01 -9.53 16.02
C ASP A 32 30.77 -9.67 15.12
N LYS A 33 30.91 -10.46 14.06
CA LYS A 33 29.82 -10.74 13.11
C LYS A 33 28.63 -11.42 13.80
N ALA A 34 28.89 -12.32 14.75
CA ALA A 34 27.82 -13.02 15.47
C ALA A 34 26.99 -12.05 16.33
N TYR A 35 27.64 -11.05 16.91
CA TYR A 35 26.95 -9.99 17.65
C TYR A 35 26.11 -9.11 16.71
N ALA A 36 26.64 -8.71 15.56
CA ALA A 36 25.90 -7.93 14.56
C ALA A 36 24.65 -8.69 14.07
N ASP A 37 24.81 -9.97 13.73
CA ASP A 37 23.69 -10.84 13.31
C ASP A 37 22.65 -10.98 14.43
N HIS A 38 23.09 -11.10 15.68
CA HIS A 38 22.19 -11.17 16.83
C HIS A 38 21.40 -9.87 17.02
N ILE A 39 22.05 -8.70 16.89
CA ILE A 39 21.38 -7.39 16.97
C ILE A 39 20.37 -7.24 15.84
N GLU A 40 20.69 -7.64 14.61
CA GLU A 40 19.74 -7.57 13.50
C GLU A 40 18.51 -8.45 13.74
N GLN A 41 18.69 -9.66 14.27
CA GLN A 41 17.58 -10.55 14.63
C GLN A 41 16.72 -9.96 15.75
N GLN A 42 17.34 -9.36 16.78
CA GLN A 42 16.61 -8.68 17.85
C GLN A 42 15.80 -7.49 17.32
N LYS A 43 16.39 -6.67 16.43
CA LYS A 43 15.68 -5.57 15.76
C LYS A 43 14.47 -6.10 14.99
N LEU A 44 14.64 -7.14 14.18
CA LEU A 44 13.53 -7.73 13.43
C LEU A 44 12.40 -8.20 14.37
N MET A 45 12.73 -8.96 15.41
CA MET A 45 11.72 -9.51 16.31
C MET A 45 10.95 -8.41 17.04
N GLN A 46 11.66 -7.41 17.58
CA GLN A 46 11.02 -6.27 18.25
C GLN A 46 10.14 -5.48 17.29
N PHE A 47 10.59 -5.29 16.04
CA PHE A 47 9.78 -4.63 15.02
C PHE A 47 8.46 -5.37 14.78
N LEU A 48 8.51 -6.69 14.61
CA LEU A 48 7.32 -7.53 14.36
C LEU A 48 6.37 -7.63 15.55
N ILE A 49 6.88 -7.61 16.78
CA ILE A 49 6.06 -7.62 18.01
C ILE A 49 5.31 -6.29 18.16
N GLY A 50 5.94 -5.17 17.84
CA GLY A 50 5.32 -3.85 17.96
C GLY A 50 4.31 -3.50 16.85
N LEU A 51 4.12 -4.37 15.85
CA LEU A 51 3.11 -4.20 14.82
C LEU A 51 1.68 -4.31 15.37
N ASN A 52 0.75 -3.62 14.70
CA ASN A 52 -0.68 -3.73 14.98
C ASN A 52 -1.22 -5.12 14.58
N GLU A 53 -2.30 -5.57 15.24
CA GLU A 53 -2.97 -6.85 14.95
C GLU A 53 -3.47 -6.95 13.51
N THR A 54 -3.77 -5.84 12.84
CA THR A 54 -4.13 -5.82 11.41
C THR A 54 -3.07 -6.47 10.50
N TYR A 55 -1.81 -6.51 10.94
CA TYR A 55 -0.70 -7.14 10.23
C TYR A 55 -0.39 -8.56 10.69
N ALA A 56 -1.25 -9.20 11.50
CA ALA A 56 -1.00 -10.53 12.06
C ALA A 56 -0.69 -11.61 10.99
N GLN A 57 -1.42 -11.59 9.86
CA GLN A 57 -1.16 -12.50 8.74
C GLN A 57 0.23 -12.26 8.12
N SER A 58 0.55 -11.01 7.81
CA SER A 58 1.83 -10.64 7.20
C SER A 58 3.00 -10.96 8.14
N ARG A 59 2.81 -10.74 9.46
CA ARG A 59 3.76 -11.15 10.50
C ARG A 59 3.99 -12.67 10.47
N SER A 60 2.92 -13.48 10.38
CA SER A 60 3.05 -14.93 10.27
C SER A 60 3.83 -15.33 9.02
N GLN A 61 3.57 -14.69 7.87
CA GLN A 61 4.28 -14.97 6.62
C GLN A 61 5.77 -14.65 6.70
N ILE A 62 6.12 -13.50 7.31
CA ILE A 62 7.51 -13.10 7.52
C ILE A 62 8.24 -14.12 8.40
N LEU A 63 7.61 -14.59 9.49
CA LEU A 63 8.18 -15.59 10.39
C LEU A 63 8.39 -16.96 9.74
N MET A 64 7.61 -17.30 8.71
CA MET A 64 7.75 -18.54 7.94
C MET A 64 8.81 -18.46 6.83
N THR A 65 9.40 -17.28 6.59
CA THR A 65 10.37 -17.08 5.52
C THR A 65 11.74 -17.65 5.92
N VAL A 66 12.32 -18.50 5.05
CA VAL A 66 13.64 -19.14 5.26
C VAL A 66 14.53 -18.86 4.04
N PRO A 67 15.77 -18.31 4.22
CA PRO A 67 16.36 -17.87 5.49
C PRO A 67 15.63 -16.67 6.09
N SER A 68 15.83 -16.42 7.39
CA SER A 68 15.17 -15.32 8.11
C SER A 68 15.38 -13.99 7.37
N PRO A 69 14.30 -13.23 7.09
CA PRO A 69 14.42 -12.01 6.29
C PRO A 69 15.12 -10.91 7.10
N SER A 70 15.84 -10.03 6.42
CA SER A 70 16.36 -8.82 7.06
C SER A 70 15.22 -7.89 7.47
N LEU A 71 15.50 -6.97 8.41
CA LEU A 71 14.55 -5.94 8.83
C LEU A 71 13.97 -5.15 7.64
N ASN A 72 14.82 -4.80 6.67
CA ASN A 72 14.40 -4.08 5.47
C ASN A 72 13.52 -4.93 4.54
N GLN A 73 13.80 -6.24 4.42
CA GLN A 73 12.95 -7.15 3.66
C GLN A 73 11.57 -7.28 4.31
N ALA A 74 11.52 -7.49 5.62
CA ALA A 74 10.26 -7.55 6.37
C ALA A 74 9.45 -6.25 6.24
N TYR A 75 10.10 -5.08 6.32
CA TYR A 75 9.47 -3.79 6.06
C TYR A 75 8.85 -3.71 4.66
N ASN A 76 9.58 -4.12 3.62
CA ASN A 76 9.07 -4.11 2.25
C ASN A 76 7.86 -5.03 2.06
N MET A 77 7.88 -6.21 2.68
CA MET A 77 6.74 -7.14 2.65
C MET A 77 5.49 -6.52 3.29
N LEU A 78 5.64 -5.83 4.43
CA LEU A 78 4.54 -5.13 5.10
C LEU A 78 4.02 -3.93 4.30
N MET A 79 4.92 -3.17 3.65
CA MET A 79 4.52 -2.07 2.77
C MET A 79 3.73 -2.55 1.54
N GLN A 80 4.14 -3.68 0.95
CA GLN A 80 3.41 -4.29 -0.16
C GLN A 80 2.03 -4.75 0.27
N ASP A 81 1.94 -5.37 1.44
CA ASP A 81 0.70 -5.81 2.03
C ASP A 81 -0.25 -4.63 2.36
N GLU A 82 0.26 -3.54 2.96
CA GLU A 82 -0.51 -2.31 3.23
C GLU A 82 -1.09 -1.73 1.93
N SER A 83 -0.28 -1.66 0.87
CA SER A 83 -0.71 -1.21 -0.47
C SER A 83 -1.78 -2.12 -1.08
N GLN A 84 -1.61 -3.45 -0.99
CA GLN A 84 -2.59 -4.41 -1.51
C GLN A 84 -3.93 -4.33 -0.79
N ARG A 85 -3.94 -4.17 0.54
CA ARG A 85 -5.18 -3.96 1.31
C ARG A 85 -5.90 -2.70 0.86
N MET A 86 -5.16 -1.61 0.63
CA MET A 86 -5.75 -0.37 0.11
C MET A 86 -6.38 -0.57 -1.28
N GLN A 87 -5.71 -1.30 -2.18
CA GLN A 87 -6.23 -1.60 -3.51
C GLN A 87 -7.46 -2.52 -3.47
N SER A 88 -7.43 -3.57 -2.64
CA SER A 88 -8.56 -4.48 -2.47
C SER A 88 -9.80 -3.74 -1.95
N ASN A 89 -9.63 -2.85 -0.98
CA ASN A 89 -10.73 -2.02 -0.48
C ASN A 89 -11.34 -1.11 -1.56
N MET A 90 -10.52 -0.59 -2.48
CA MET A 90 -11.03 0.17 -3.64
C MET A 90 -11.81 -0.70 -4.63
N ILE A 91 -11.35 -1.93 -4.88
CA ILE A 91 -12.05 -2.88 -5.78
C ILE A 91 -13.40 -3.29 -5.17
N THR A 92 -13.44 -3.57 -3.87
CA THR A 92 -14.69 -3.92 -3.18
C THR A 92 -15.70 -2.78 -3.28
N GLN A 93 -15.26 -1.52 -3.12
CA GLN A 93 -16.14 -0.35 -3.21
C GLN A 93 -16.69 -0.08 -4.61
N CYS A 94 -15.96 -0.41 -5.68
CA CYS A 94 -16.48 -0.29 -7.05
C CYS A 94 -17.32 -1.50 -7.51
N ALA A 95 -17.23 -2.64 -6.80
CA ALA A 95 -18.02 -3.84 -7.07
C ALA A 95 -19.39 -3.88 -6.35
N GLN A 96 -19.63 -3.00 -5.38
CA GLN A 96 -20.88 -2.99 -4.60
C GLN A 96 -22.19 -2.77 -5.38
N PRO A 97 -22.26 -2.20 -6.60
CA PRO A 97 -23.53 -2.18 -7.33
C PRO A 97 -23.88 -3.49 -8.04
N LEU A 98 -22.96 -4.48 -8.15
CA LEU A 98 -23.19 -5.68 -8.98
C LEU A 98 -23.68 -6.91 -8.23
N GLN A 99 -23.42 -7.04 -6.93
CA GLN A 99 -23.80 -8.25 -6.17
C GLN A 99 -25.32 -8.33 -5.92
N ASN A 100 -26.04 -7.20 -5.95
CA ASN A 100 -27.50 -7.17 -5.81
C ASN A 100 -28.27 -7.65 -7.07
N LEU A 101 -27.58 -7.98 -8.18
CA LEU A 101 -28.23 -8.42 -9.43
C LEU A 101 -28.23 -9.95 -9.62
N GLY A 102 -27.71 -10.74 -8.68
CA GLY A 102 -27.85 -12.20 -8.68
C GLY A 102 -27.15 -12.93 -9.84
N LEU A 103 -26.20 -12.30 -10.53
CA LEU A 103 -25.49 -12.89 -11.65
C LEU A 103 -24.17 -13.51 -11.17
N ASN A 104 -24.20 -14.80 -10.88
CA ASN A 104 -23.05 -15.58 -10.40
C ASN A 104 -22.21 -16.22 -11.54
N ASP A 105 -22.32 -15.74 -12.78
CA ASP A 105 -21.58 -16.31 -13.91
C ASP A 105 -20.18 -15.66 -14.06
N PRO A 106 -19.08 -16.41 -13.83
CA PRO A 106 -17.71 -15.89 -13.94
C PRO A 106 -17.35 -15.41 -15.34
N THR A 107 -17.98 -16.00 -16.38
CA THR A 107 -17.75 -15.68 -17.78
C THR A 107 -18.42 -14.37 -18.17
N ALA A 108 -19.63 -14.13 -17.64
CA ALA A 108 -20.35 -12.86 -17.83
C ALA A 108 -19.64 -11.70 -17.11
N LEU A 109 -19.06 -11.94 -15.92
CA LEU A 109 -18.27 -10.95 -15.19
C LEU A 109 -17.02 -10.51 -15.98
N ALA A 110 -16.27 -11.45 -16.55
CA ALA A 110 -15.06 -11.17 -17.33
C ALA A 110 -15.38 -10.41 -18.64
N ALA A 111 -16.51 -10.73 -19.29
CA ALA A 111 -16.99 -10.03 -20.47
C ALA A 111 -17.49 -8.60 -20.14
N MET A 112 -18.17 -8.39 -19.02
CA MET A 112 -18.58 -7.07 -18.55
C MET A 112 -17.39 -6.21 -18.11
N GLN A 113 -16.36 -6.79 -17.48
CA GLN A 113 -15.13 -6.07 -17.13
C GLN A 113 -14.48 -5.47 -18.37
N ASN A 114 -14.28 -6.28 -19.42
CA ASN A 114 -13.72 -5.83 -20.69
C ASN A 114 -14.60 -4.77 -21.39
N ASN A 115 -15.93 -4.90 -21.31
CA ASN A 115 -16.85 -3.89 -21.84
C ASN A 115 -16.88 -2.60 -21.01
N MET A 116 -16.69 -2.66 -19.69
CA MET A 116 -16.57 -1.49 -18.81
C MET A 116 -15.27 -0.72 -19.07
N PHE A 117 -14.14 -1.42 -19.27
CA PHE A 117 -12.88 -0.78 -19.68
C PHE A 117 -12.99 -0.11 -21.05
N LYS A 118 -13.70 -0.73 -22.01
CA LYS A 118 -14.01 -0.08 -23.31
C LYS A 118 -14.97 1.11 -23.17
N LYS A 119 -15.96 1.04 -22.27
CA LYS A 119 -16.93 2.13 -22.04
C LYS A 119 -16.32 3.32 -21.31
N LEU A 120 -15.37 3.08 -20.38
CA LEU A 120 -14.59 4.14 -19.74
C LEU A 120 -13.69 4.88 -20.74
N ASN A 121 -13.12 4.18 -21.74
CA ASN A 121 -12.28 4.80 -22.76
C ASN A 121 -13.02 5.80 -23.67
N GLY A 122 -14.36 5.77 -23.71
CA GLY A 122 -15.20 6.73 -24.44
C GLY A 122 -15.82 7.83 -23.57
N LEU A 123 -15.69 7.76 -22.24
CA LEU A 123 -16.25 8.76 -21.33
C LEU A 123 -15.29 9.94 -21.21
N TYR A 124 -15.73 11.12 -21.64
CA TYR A 124 -15.01 12.38 -21.50
C TYR A 124 -15.68 13.23 -20.43
N CYS A 125 -14.87 13.87 -19.59
CA CYS A 125 -15.38 14.80 -18.59
C CYS A 125 -15.46 16.21 -19.17
N ASP A 126 -16.67 16.76 -19.30
CA ASP A 126 -16.91 18.12 -19.82
C ASP A 126 -16.19 19.23 -19.03
N TYR A 127 -15.91 18.99 -17.75
CA TYR A 127 -15.35 20.02 -16.86
C TYR A 127 -13.81 20.04 -16.87
N CYS A 128 -13.15 18.89 -16.96
CA CYS A 128 -11.69 18.81 -16.90
C CYS A 128 -11.04 18.29 -18.19
N ASN A 129 -11.84 17.94 -19.20
CA ASN A 129 -11.41 17.38 -20.48
C ASN A 129 -10.51 16.13 -20.38
N MET A 130 -10.60 15.37 -19.28
CA MET A 130 -9.88 14.11 -19.10
C MET A 130 -10.75 12.92 -19.48
N LYS A 131 -10.16 11.93 -20.13
CA LYS A 131 -10.80 10.66 -20.50
C LYS A 131 -10.93 9.75 -19.27
N GLY A 132 -12.01 8.98 -19.19
CA GLY A 132 -12.22 7.94 -18.17
C GLY A 132 -13.05 8.36 -16.96
N GLN A 133 -13.68 9.55 -16.95
CA GLN A 133 -14.54 9.97 -15.83
C GLN A 133 -15.68 10.87 -16.28
N LYS A 134 -16.82 10.83 -15.56
CA LYS A 134 -17.93 11.78 -15.71
C LYS A 134 -17.70 13.03 -14.86
N ARG A 135 -18.41 14.13 -15.18
CA ARG A 135 -18.34 15.40 -14.43
C ARG A 135 -18.54 15.23 -12.92
N GLU A 136 -19.44 14.33 -12.53
CA GLU A 136 -19.79 13.99 -11.14
C GLU A 136 -18.60 13.43 -10.34
N ASN A 137 -17.71 12.67 -11.01
CA ASN A 137 -16.54 12.05 -10.39
C ASN A 137 -15.24 12.79 -10.75
N CYS A 138 -15.35 14.02 -11.24
CA CYS A 138 -14.19 14.78 -11.68
C CYS A 138 -13.32 15.14 -10.48
N TYR A 139 -12.07 14.69 -10.50
CA TYR A 139 -11.09 14.99 -9.44
C TYR A 139 -10.91 16.50 -9.18
N LYS A 140 -11.17 17.36 -10.17
CA LYS A 140 -11.15 18.83 -10.00
C LYS A 140 -12.39 19.38 -9.26
N LEU A 141 -13.51 18.65 -9.25
CA LEU A 141 -14.77 19.03 -8.59
C LEU A 141 -14.92 18.38 -7.21
N VAL A 142 -14.56 17.10 -7.08
CA VAL A 142 -14.69 16.32 -5.82
C VAL A 142 -13.50 16.56 -4.87
N GLY A 143 -12.38 17.06 -5.39
CA GLY A 143 -11.15 17.29 -4.63
C GLY A 143 -10.18 16.11 -4.75
N TYR A 144 -8.89 16.42 -4.78
CA TYR A 144 -7.81 15.44 -4.91
C TYR A 144 -7.52 14.80 -3.54
N LEU A 145 -7.76 13.50 -3.39
CA LEU A 145 -7.24 12.74 -2.24
C LEU A 145 -5.71 12.78 -2.28
N GLN A 146 -5.12 13.02 -1.11
CA GLN A 146 -3.81 13.64 -0.89
C GLN A 146 -2.57 12.95 -1.47
N ASN A 147 -2.73 11.86 -2.23
CA ASN A 147 -1.62 11.09 -2.84
C ASN A 147 -1.76 10.86 -4.36
N PHE A 148 -2.59 11.65 -5.07
CA PHE A 148 -2.75 11.50 -6.52
C PHE A 148 -1.51 12.00 -7.29
N LYS A 149 -0.57 11.09 -7.62
CA LYS A 149 0.53 11.38 -8.56
C LYS A 149 -0.04 11.46 -9.98
N ALA A 150 -0.39 12.66 -10.41
CA ALA A 150 -0.72 12.93 -11.81
C ALA A 150 0.49 12.65 -12.69
N ASN A 151 0.41 11.57 -13.49
CA ASN A 151 1.35 11.34 -14.57
C ASN A 151 1.13 12.44 -15.62
N ARG A 152 1.86 13.56 -15.48
CA ARG A 152 1.84 14.66 -16.45
C ARG A 152 2.44 14.16 -17.76
N LYS A 153 1.62 13.65 -18.67
CA LYS A 153 1.97 13.71 -20.09
C LYS A 153 1.76 15.15 -20.55
N LYS A 154 2.90 15.83 -20.78
CA LYS A 154 3.00 17.17 -21.37
C LYS A 154 2.39 17.17 -22.77
N GLY A 155 1.76 18.30 -23.10
CA GLY A 155 1.74 18.88 -24.44
C GLY A 155 0.60 18.43 -25.36
N PHE A 156 -0.46 19.25 -25.44
CA PHE A 156 -1.05 19.53 -26.74
C PHE A 156 -1.54 20.98 -26.74
N GLU A 157 -0.83 21.81 -27.48
CA GLU A 157 -1.17 23.20 -27.77
C GLU A 157 -2.51 23.25 -28.51
N ARG A 158 -3.32 24.27 -28.23
CA ARG A 158 -4.55 24.57 -28.98
C ARG A 158 -4.18 25.13 -30.35
N PRO A 159 -4.79 24.67 -31.46
CA PRO A 159 -4.96 25.52 -32.62
C PRO A 159 -6.12 26.51 -32.36
N GLN A 160 -5.96 27.74 -32.84
CA GLN A 160 -7.09 28.63 -33.17
C GLN A 160 -7.81 28.10 -34.40
#